data_AF-A0A6G1ITC5-F1
#
_entry.id   AF-A0A6G1ITC5-F1
#
_cell.length_a   1.000
_cell.length_b   1.000
_cell.length_c   1.000
_cell.angle_alpha   90.00
_cell.angle_beta   90.00
_cell.angle_gamma   90.00
#
_symmetry.space_group_name_H-M   'P 1'
#
loop_
_entity.id
_entity.type
_entity.pdbx_description
1 polymer ?
#
loop_
_entity_poly.entity_id
_entity_poly.type
_entity_poly.pdbx_seq_one_letter_code
_entity_poly.pdbx_strand_id
1 'polypeptide(L)'
;MAYHIDGSIIQNFLTRNTRPIDIHSLPEDSECSICHNPYSPPDPAYLHPLHPDTETEYALQIVGRGACTHIFGRRCLERHIRAGQPWSHSCPLCRAEWFPPPRAGRWDAVVRVEDALNVLVRIQSDDENVMLEVESVERNLRGIREILYERRWL
;
A
#
# COMPACT_ATOMS: atom_id res chain seq x y z
N MET A 1 -4.48 -0.79 -15.77
CA MET A 1 -3.88 -1.81 -14.89
C MET A 1 -4.51 -1.67 -13.50
N ALA A 2 -5.05 -2.75 -12.94
CA ALA A 2 -5.60 -2.74 -11.60
C ALA A 2 -4.48 -2.85 -10.55
N TYR A 3 -4.50 -1.98 -9.54
CA TYR A 3 -3.61 -2.01 -8.39
C TYR A 3 -4.06 -3.12 -7.45
N HIS A 4 -3.55 -4.34 -7.63
CA HIS A 4 -3.93 -5.46 -6.77
C HIS A 4 -3.15 -5.43 -5.45
N ILE A 5 -3.82 -5.07 -4.36
CA ILE A 5 -3.29 -5.18 -3.00
C ILE A 5 -3.62 -6.57 -2.46
N ASP A 6 -2.62 -7.30 -1.97
CA ASP A 6 -2.82 -8.64 -1.43
C ASP A 6 -3.82 -8.66 -0.27
N GLY A 7 -4.73 -9.64 -0.26
CA GLY A 7 -5.79 -9.74 0.75
C GLY A 7 -5.27 -9.82 2.19
N SER A 8 -4.11 -10.44 2.42
CA SER A 8 -3.47 -10.50 3.74
C SER A 8 -2.94 -9.13 4.19
N ILE A 9 -2.46 -8.31 3.26
CA ILE A 9 -2.02 -6.93 3.53
C ILE A 9 -3.22 -6.06 3.88
N ILE A 10 -4.32 -6.20 3.14
CA ILE A 10 -5.58 -5.48 3.42
C ILE A 10 -6.07 -5.86 4.82
N GLN A 11 -6.11 -7.15 5.14
CA GLN A 11 -6.55 -7.61 6.46
C GLN A 11 -5.67 -7.05 7.58
N ASN A 12 -4.35 -7.11 7.41
CA ASN A 12 -3.40 -6.58 8.39
C ASN A 12 -3.60 -5.09 8.62
N PHE A 13 -3.76 -4.30 7.55
CA PHE A 13 -4.06 -2.88 7.64
C PHE A 13 -5.37 -2.63 8.37
N LEU A 14 -6.45 -3.31 8.00
CA LEU A 14 -7.73 -3.13 8.66
C LEU A 14 -7.69 -3.52 10.15
N THR A 15 -6.86 -4.49 10.54
CA THR A 15 -6.70 -4.88 11.94
C THR A 15 -5.80 -3.93 12.73
N ARG A 16 -4.70 -3.43 12.14
CA ARG A 16 -3.66 -2.69 12.87
C ARG A 16 -3.72 -1.17 12.70
N ASN A 17 -4.34 -0.70 11.62
CA ASN A 17 -4.38 0.70 11.24
C ASN A 17 -5.79 1.28 11.24
N THR A 18 -6.75 0.55 11.80
CA THR A 18 -8.09 1.09 12.06
C THR A 18 -8.50 0.83 13.49
N ARG A 19 -9.32 1.72 14.04
CA ARG A 19 -9.89 1.57 15.37
C ARG A 19 -11.39 1.88 15.29
N PRO A 20 -12.28 1.03 15.87
CA PRO A 20 -13.68 1.36 16.00
C PRO A 20 -13.88 2.59 16.88
N ILE A 21 -14.76 3.48 16.43
CA ILE A 21 -15.22 4.63 17.19
C ILE A 21 -16.64 4.33 17.69
N ASP A 22 -16.88 4.66 18.95
CA ASP A 22 -18.21 4.64 19.53
C ASP A 22 -19.08 5.73 18.88
N ILE A 23 -20.26 5.35 18.40
CA ILE A 23 -21.20 6.27 17.75
C ILE A 23 -21.56 7.46 18.66
N HIS A 24 -21.60 7.25 19.98
CA HIS A 24 -21.90 8.31 20.95
C HIS A 24 -20.78 9.34 21.11
N SER A 25 -19.58 9.05 20.59
CA SER A 25 -18.45 9.99 20.59
C SER A 25 -18.35 10.81 19.31
N LEU A 26 -19.20 10.52 18.31
CA LEU A 26 -19.29 11.28 17.07
C LEU A 26 -20.25 12.46 17.22
N PRO A 27 -20.04 13.55 16.45
CA PRO A 27 -21.03 14.60 16.32
C PRO A 27 -22.42 14.07 15.92
N GLU A 28 -23.47 14.75 16.37
CA GLU A 28 -24.83 14.52 15.85
C GLU A 28 -24.81 14.66 14.31
N ASP A 29 -25.51 13.76 13.62
CA ASP A 29 -25.56 13.64 12.14
C ASP A 29 -24.24 13.22 11.46
N SER A 30 -23.38 12.50 12.16
CA SER A 30 -22.18 11.92 11.54
C SER A 30 -22.53 10.81 10.53
N GLU A 31 -22.09 11.00 9.29
CA GLU A 31 -22.26 10.06 8.17
C GLU A 31 -20.93 9.64 7.57
N CYS A 32 -20.93 8.48 6.91
CA CYS A 32 -19.77 8.03 6.16
C CYS A 32 -19.48 8.94 4.97
N SER A 33 -18.27 9.51 4.89
CA SER A 33 -17.88 10.41 3.81
C SER A 33 -17.76 9.76 2.41
N ILE A 34 -17.97 8.45 2.29
CA ILE A 34 -17.89 7.70 1.03
C ILE A 34 -19.29 7.37 0.49
N CYS A 35 -20.19 6.88 1.35
CA CYS A 35 -21.53 6.45 0.95
C CYS A 35 -22.65 7.35 1.47
N HIS A 36 -22.35 8.29 2.37
CA HIS A 36 -23.31 9.18 3.04
C HIS A 36 -24.39 8.46 3.85
N ASN A 37 -24.14 7.20 4.23
CA ASN A 37 -25.01 6.50 5.17
C ASN A 37 -24.63 6.86 6.62
N PRO A 38 -25.61 6.98 7.53
CA PRO A 38 -25.35 7.20 8.95
C PRO A 38 -24.61 6.01 9.56
N TYR A 39 -23.80 6.28 10.58
CA TYR A 39 -23.13 5.22 11.32
C TYR A 39 -24.10 4.46 12.23
N SER A 40 -23.74 3.22 12.55
CA SER A 40 -24.42 2.37 13.52
C SER A 40 -23.43 1.77 14.52
N PRO A 41 -23.88 1.35 15.71
CA PRO A 41 -23.03 0.67 16.67
C PRO A 41 -22.35 -0.57 16.06
N PRO A 42 -21.08 -0.85 16.40
CA PRO A 42 -20.41 -2.07 15.94
C PRO A 42 -21.09 -3.30 16.55
N ASP A 43 -21.41 -4.30 15.71
CA ASP A 43 -21.91 -5.59 16.20
C ASP A 43 -20.78 -6.35 16.93
N PRO A 44 -20.91 -6.65 18.24
CA PRO A 44 -19.90 -7.38 18.98
C PRO A 44 -19.72 -8.83 18.51
N ALA A 45 -20.67 -9.40 17.77
CA ALA A 45 -20.57 -10.73 17.18
C ALA A 45 -19.87 -10.75 15.80
N TYR A 46 -19.47 -9.58 15.28
CA TYR A 46 -18.89 -9.47 13.95
C TYR A 46 -17.54 -10.19 13.82
N LEU A 47 -17.53 -11.25 12.99
CA LEU A 47 -16.33 -11.93 12.54
C LEU A 47 -16.12 -11.68 11.04
N HIS A 48 -14.99 -11.08 10.69
CA HIS A 48 -14.56 -10.82 9.31
C HIS A 48 -14.44 -12.14 8.50
N PRO A 49 -14.81 -12.23 7.20
CA PRO A 49 -15.29 -11.20 6.24
C PRO A 49 -16.78 -11.35 5.81
N LEU A 50 -17.68 -11.91 6.63
CA LEU A 50 -18.86 -12.62 6.11
C LEU A 50 -20.19 -11.87 5.90
N HIS A 51 -20.27 -10.53 5.93
CA HIS A 51 -21.59 -9.89 5.88
C HIS A 51 -22.09 -9.49 4.47
N PRO A 52 -23.39 -9.74 4.16
CA PRO A 52 -24.03 -9.34 2.91
C PRO A 52 -24.19 -7.82 2.82
N ASP A 53 -24.49 -7.33 1.61
CA ASP A 53 -24.41 -5.90 1.31
C ASP A 53 -25.43 -5.00 2.04
N THR A 54 -26.34 -5.58 2.80
CA THR A 54 -27.53 -4.94 3.39
C THR A 54 -27.35 -4.39 4.80
N GLU A 55 -26.19 -4.57 5.44
CA GLU A 55 -25.99 -4.14 6.83
C GLU A 55 -25.39 -2.74 6.99
N THR A 56 -25.73 -2.11 8.11
CA THR A 56 -25.32 -0.76 8.50
C THR A 56 -23.81 -0.62 8.70
N GLU A 57 -23.26 0.55 8.38
CA GLU A 57 -21.84 0.86 8.54
C GLU A 57 -21.52 1.27 9.98
N TYR A 58 -20.47 0.73 10.59
CA TYR A 58 -19.92 1.29 11.83
C TYR A 58 -18.67 2.12 11.54
N ALA A 59 -18.43 3.12 12.40
CA ALA A 59 -17.36 4.08 12.23
C ALA A 59 -15.99 3.49 12.58
N LEU A 60 -15.04 3.66 11.66
CA LEU A 60 -13.63 3.33 11.84
C LEU A 60 -12.75 4.56 11.64
N GLN A 61 -11.89 4.83 12.61
CA GLN A 61 -10.82 5.81 12.49
C GLN A 61 -9.57 5.18 11.92
N ILE A 62 -8.92 5.86 10.98
CA ILE A 62 -7.55 5.53 10.58
C ILE A 62 -6.57 5.90 11.70
N VAL A 63 -5.67 4.96 12.04
CA VAL A 63 -4.63 5.15 13.06
C VAL A 63 -3.27 4.65 12.54
N GLY A 64 -2.19 5.29 12.99
CA GLY A 64 -0.82 4.87 12.65
C GLY A 64 -0.44 5.07 11.18
N ARG A 65 -1.08 6.01 10.47
CA ARG A 65 -0.76 6.39 9.07
C ARG A 65 -0.50 7.89 8.96
N GLY A 66 0.60 8.32 9.58
CA GLY A 66 0.99 9.74 9.65
C GLY A 66 -0.04 10.57 10.40
N ALA A 67 -0.41 11.72 9.83
CA ALA A 67 -1.41 12.64 10.39
C ALA A 67 -2.86 12.32 10.01
N CYS A 68 -3.12 11.20 9.31
CA CYS A 68 -4.47 10.82 8.90
C CYS A 68 -5.27 10.28 10.09
N THR A 69 -6.30 11.02 10.51
CA THR A 69 -7.24 10.64 11.57
C THR A 69 -8.68 10.53 11.08
N HIS A 70 -8.87 10.38 9.76
CA HIS A 70 -10.17 10.34 9.11
C HIS A 70 -11.00 9.12 9.50
N ILE A 71 -12.31 9.32 9.50
CA ILE A 71 -13.32 8.34 9.92
C ILE A 71 -14.09 7.89 8.67
N PHE A 72 -14.26 6.59 8.52
CA PHE A 72 -14.98 5.98 7.40
C PHE A 72 -15.89 4.87 7.91
N GLY A 73 -16.90 4.51 7.12
CA GLY A 73 -17.61 3.24 7.31
C GLY A 73 -16.67 2.08 7.00
N ARG A 74 -16.69 1.02 7.81
CA ARG A 74 -15.82 -0.15 7.62
C ARG A 74 -15.92 -0.72 6.21
N ARG A 75 -17.12 -0.99 5.69
CA ARG A 75 -17.26 -1.64 4.38
C ARG A 75 -16.85 -0.70 3.26
N CYS A 76 -17.17 0.58 3.37
CA CYS A 76 -16.70 1.60 2.44
C CYS A 76 -15.16 1.69 2.38
N LEU A 77 -14.49 1.68 3.54
CA LEU A 77 -13.04 1.68 3.61
C LEU A 77 -12.45 0.42 2.96
N GLU A 78 -12.97 -0.75 3.31
CA GLU A 78 -12.51 -2.02 2.74
C GLU A 78 -12.74 -2.09 1.23
N ARG A 79 -13.93 -1.69 0.76
CA ARG A 79 -14.28 -1.64 -0.66
C ARG A 79 -13.36 -0.68 -1.41
N HIS A 80 -13.08 0.50 -0.86
CA HIS A 80 -12.14 1.45 -1.45
C HIS A 80 -10.75 0.83 -1.64
N ILE A 81 -10.22 0.15 -0.62
CA ILE A 81 -8.91 -0.50 -0.68
C ILE A 81 -8.92 -1.67 -1.70
N ARG A 82 -9.98 -2.48 -1.70
CA ARG A 82 -10.14 -3.64 -2.61
C ARG A 82 -10.47 -3.27 -4.05
N ALA A 83 -10.94 -2.05 -4.33
CA ALA A 83 -11.31 -1.62 -5.68
C ALA A 83 -10.13 -1.62 -6.67
N GLY A 84 -8.89 -1.63 -6.15
CA GLY A 84 -7.66 -1.71 -6.95
C GLY A 84 -7.51 -0.56 -7.93
N GLN A 85 -8.06 0.60 -7.61
CA GLN A 85 -7.90 1.81 -8.40
C GLN A 85 -6.57 2.49 -8.06
N PRO A 86 -6.06 3.40 -8.92
CA PRO A 86 -4.82 4.13 -8.66
C PRO A 86 -4.82 4.90 -7.33
N TRP A 87 -5.99 5.23 -6.76
CA TRP A 87 -6.15 5.92 -5.48
C TRP A 87 -6.59 5.00 -4.33
N SER A 88 -6.75 3.69 -4.56
CA SER A 88 -7.13 2.72 -3.51
C SER A 88 -6.06 2.59 -2.41
N HIS A 89 -4.84 3.06 -2.67
CA HIS A 89 -3.73 2.99 -1.71
C HIS A 89 -3.62 4.22 -0.79
N SER A 90 -4.53 5.20 -0.91
CA SER A 90 -4.48 6.44 -0.15
C SER A 90 -5.85 6.83 0.43
N CYS A 91 -5.81 7.76 1.37
CA CYS A 91 -6.99 8.31 2.01
C CYS A 91 -7.85 9.11 1.03
N PRO A 92 -9.16 8.84 0.91
CA PRO A 92 -10.07 9.63 0.08
C PRO A 92 -10.14 11.11 0.44
N LEU A 93 -9.87 11.46 1.70
CA LEU A 93 -10.02 12.82 2.23
C LEU A 93 -8.71 13.63 2.24
N CYS A 94 -7.66 13.17 2.93
CA CYS A 94 -6.36 13.88 2.96
C CYS A 94 -5.34 13.39 1.93
N ARG A 95 -5.63 12.33 1.17
CA ARG A 95 -4.67 11.69 0.25
C ARG A 95 -3.40 11.15 0.93
N ALA A 96 -3.38 11.03 2.25
CA ALA A 96 -2.29 10.35 2.96
C ALA A 96 -2.16 8.91 2.45
N GLU A 97 -0.95 8.50 2.12
CA GLU A 97 -0.68 7.14 1.64
C GLU A 97 -0.83 6.13 2.78
N TRP A 98 -1.60 5.08 2.51
CA TRP A 98 -1.85 3.99 3.45
C TRP A 98 -0.97 2.79 3.17
N PHE A 99 -0.80 2.49 1.89
CA PHE A 99 0.06 1.43 1.41
C PHE A 99 1.17 2.07 0.59
N PRO A 100 2.40 1.56 0.69
CA PRO A 100 3.42 1.96 -0.26
C PRO A 100 2.88 1.65 -1.67
N PRO A 101 3.11 2.53 -2.66
CA PRO A 101 2.71 2.25 -4.02
C PRO A 101 3.28 0.89 -4.44
N PRO A 102 2.50 0.03 -5.11
CA PRO A 102 3.05 -1.22 -5.62
C PRO A 102 4.25 -0.86 -6.47
N ARG A 103 5.42 -1.45 -6.11
CA ARG A 103 6.76 -1.16 -6.66
C ARG A 103 7.63 -0.16 -5.86
N ALA A 104 7.29 0.26 -4.64
CA ALA A 104 8.22 1.03 -3.79
C ALA A 104 9.55 0.29 -3.55
N GLY A 105 9.50 -0.98 -3.14
CA GLY A 105 10.71 -1.82 -3.03
C GLY A 105 11.41 -2.09 -4.37
N ARG A 106 10.73 -1.89 -5.50
CA ARG A 106 11.31 -1.99 -6.84
C ARG A 106 12.14 -0.75 -7.17
N TRP A 107 11.66 0.45 -6.79
CA TRP A 107 12.42 1.68 -6.93
C TRP A 107 13.71 1.61 -6.10
N ASP A 108 13.59 1.17 -4.84
CA ASP A 108 14.77 0.95 -3.98
C ASP A 108 15.73 -0.08 -4.58
N ALA A 109 15.20 -1.14 -5.21
CA ALA A 109 16.04 -2.12 -5.93
C ALA A 109 16.73 -1.51 -7.16
N VAL A 110 16.04 -0.66 -7.94
CA VAL A 110 16.64 0.04 -9.10
C VAL A 110 17.75 0.96 -8.62
N VAL A 111 17.50 1.78 -7.60
CA VAL A 111 18.52 2.70 -7.04
C VAL A 111 19.75 1.92 -6.57
N ARG A 112 19.56 0.82 -5.82
CA ARG A 112 20.69 -0.02 -5.37
C ARG A 112 21.46 -0.67 -6.51
N VAL A 113 20.78 -1.07 -7.58
CA VAL A 113 21.44 -1.63 -8.77
C VAL A 113 22.24 -0.55 -9.51
N GLU A 114 21.70 0.66 -9.65
CA GLU A 114 22.41 1.79 -10.25
C GLU A 114 23.64 2.20 -9.43
N ASP A 115 23.52 2.23 -8.11
CA ASP A 115 24.65 2.47 -7.20
C ASP A 115 25.74 1.40 -7.36
N ALA A 116 25.36 0.12 -7.41
CA ALA A 116 26.30 -0.98 -7.61
C ALA A 116 27.02 -0.88 -8.96
N LEU A 117 26.30 -0.58 -10.05
CA LEU A 117 26.90 -0.34 -11.37
C LEU A 117 27.91 0.82 -11.34
N ASN A 118 27.54 1.93 -10.69
CA ASN A 118 28.43 3.09 -10.56
C ASN A 118 29.70 2.79 -9.76
N VAL A 119 29.61 1.90 -8.76
CA VAL A 119 30.78 1.43 -7.99
C VAL A 119 31.67 0.54 -8.87
N LEU A 120 31.10 -0.41 -9.62
CA LEU A 120 31.86 -1.31 -10.48
C LEU A 120 32.66 -0.55 -11.55
N VAL A 121 32.09 0.51 -12.14
CA VAL A 121 32.78 1.37 -13.12
C VAL A 121 34.05 2.02 -12.56
N ARG A 122 34.16 2.18 -11.24
CA ARG A 122 35.33 2.78 -10.58
C ARG A 122 36.41 1.77 -10.20
N ILE A 123 36.13 0.47 -10.32
CA ILE A 123 37.11 -0.57 -10.02
C ILE A 123 38.13 -0.60 -11.15
N GLN A 124 39.40 -0.39 -10.79
CA GLN A 124 40.55 -0.64 -11.65
C GLN A 124 41.35 -1.77 -11.00
N SER A 125 41.52 -2.87 -11.73
CA SER A 125 42.31 -4.03 -11.31
C SER A 125 43.26 -4.42 -12.42
N ASP A 126 44.52 -4.70 -12.07
CA ASP A 126 45.52 -5.21 -13.01
C ASP A 126 45.36 -6.73 -13.25
N ASP A 127 44.51 -7.40 -12.47
CA ASP A 127 44.19 -8.82 -12.64
C ASP A 127 43.06 -9.01 -13.66
N GLU A 128 43.38 -9.67 -14.77
CA GLU A 128 42.47 -9.97 -15.88
C GLU A 128 41.28 -10.84 -15.44
N ASN A 129 41.49 -11.79 -14.50
CA ASN A 129 40.38 -12.62 -14.00
C ASN A 129 39.40 -11.79 -13.17
N VAL A 130 39.91 -10.85 -12.36
CA VAL A 130 39.07 -9.94 -11.58
C VAL A 130 38.26 -9.02 -12.51
N MET A 131 38.87 -8.52 -13.59
CA MET A 131 38.16 -7.70 -14.57
C MET A 131 37.04 -8.47 -15.28
N LEU A 132 37.28 -9.74 -15.66
CA LEU A 132 36.24 -10.60 -16.25
C LEU A 132 35.06 -10.86 -15.29
N GLU A 133 35.35 -11.04 -14.00
CA GLU A 133 34.31 -11.17 -12.98
C GLU A 133 33.49 -9.88 -12.82
N VAL A 134 34.15 -8.72 -12.78
CA VAL A 134 33.50 -7.40 -12.71
C VAL A 134 32.56 -7.17 -13.90
N GLU A 135 33.01 -7.47 -15.13
CA GLU A 135 32.18 -7.35 -16.33
C GLU A 135 30.95 -8.28 -16.28
N SER A 136 31.12 -9.50 -15.73
CA SER A 136 30.03 -10.45 -15.56
C SER A 136 28.98 -9.92 -14.58
N VAL A 137 29.41 -9.38 -13.44
CA VAL A 137 28.51 -8.76 -12.45
C VAL A 137 27.80 -7.55 -13.04
N GLU A 138 28.52 -6.69 -13.77
CA GLU A 138 27.95 -5.51 -14.42
C GLU A 138 26.84 -5.90 -15.41
N ARG A 139 27.09 -6.91 -16.25
CA ARG A 139 26.10 -7.43 -17.20
C ARG A 139 24.84 -7.94 -16.51
N ASN A 140 25.00 -8.69 -15.42
CA ASN A 140 23.88 -9.21 -14.63
C ASN A 140 23.07 -8.07 -13.99
N LEU A 141 23.74 -7.06 -13.43
CA LEU A 141 23.08 -5.90 -12.83
C LEU A 141 22.34 -5.06 -13.87
N ARG A 142 22.89 -4.85 -15.07
CA ARG A 142 22.19 -4.19 -16.17
C ARG A 142 20.93 -4.96 -16.59
N GLY A 143 21.01 -6.29 -16.68
CA GLY A 143 19.84 -7.14 -16.97
C GLY A 143 18.76 -7.05 -15.88
N ILE A 144 19.14 -7.05 -14.60
CA ILE A 144 18.21 -6.83 -13.48
C ILE A 144 17.56 -5.45 -13.61
N ARG A 145 18.35 -4.40 -13.85
CA ARG A 145 17.85 -3.03 -14.05
C ARG A 145 16.83 -2.96 -15.18
N GLU A 146 17.10 -3.60 -16.32
CA GLU A 146 16.20 -3.65 -17.48
C GLU A 146 14.89 -4.38 -17.16
N ILE A 147 14.93 -5.55 -16.51
CA ILE A 147 13.72 -6.25 -16.05
C ILE A 147 12.92 -5.37 -15.08
N LEU A 148 13.62 -4.65 -14.20
CA LEU A 148 13.03 -3.69 -13.27
C LEU A 148 12.54 -2.41 -13.97
N TYR A 149 12.92 -2.10 -15.21
CA TYR A 149 12.35 -0.98 -15.99
C TYR A 149 11.27 -1.41 -16.99
N GLU A 150 11.39 -2.55 -17.67
CA GLU A 150 10.46 -2.99 -18.72
C GLU A 150 9.05 -3.29 -18.17
N ARG A 151 8.96 -3.94 -17.01
CA ARG A 151 7.65 -4.16 -16.35
C ARG A 151 7.10 -2.89 -15.67
N ARG A 152 7.59 -1.69 -16.01
CA ARG A 152 7.04 -0.40 -15.56
C ARG A 152 5.74 -0.08 -16.29
N TRP A 153 5.61 -0.52 -17.55
CA TRP A 153 4.52 -0.16 -18.48
C TRP A 153 3.52 -1.28 -18.77
N LEU A 154 3.74 -2.48 -18.22
CA LEU A 154 2.82 -3.62 -18.28
C LEU A 154 2.18 -3.90 -16.93
#